data_AF-A0A0B7FVN6-F1
#
_entry.id   AF-A0A0B7FVN6-F1
#
_cell.length_a   1.000
_cell.length_b   1.000
_cell.length_c   1.000
_cell.angle_alpha   90.00
_cell.angle_beta   90.00
_cell.angle_gamma   90.00
#
_symmetry.space_group_name_H-M   'P 1'
#
loop_
_entity.id
_entity.type
_entity.pdbx_description
1 polymer ?
#
loop_
_entity_poly.entity_id
_entity_poly.type
_entity_poly.pdbx_seq_one_letter_code
_entity_poly.pdbx_strand_id
1 'polypeptide(L)'
;MSIRQPPLPAALKATLQSLREHQYQSAGRSLRLLVQQNHVPSSLFAEREATMPLSIAGLGARISLVQRELETAAGFVNFLESQSEAQTMSDTTFDITSGLLDIASPASLSCAATILTSTPPTKLSPGLVGLFYKASLDQPDLIQKVWTHCKVLPDPAAAAVLLERLVRDNMNSDAINVLGHLLKGHDRNSEHLPSTIPIHLAPQLLTYGIRAGATDQCLQIYDQAARQVGALPDPEQRARSPLTIEQKLFYGNPRMTIALVRHLVKLSDKRLDQLQGWHRALIKGKPRFFLESAEQIYARYAAVHGFDKFDLPLTERDNTPVRASHHHITTGVACLFELDRFTSALDLFYTLFELNEPPDTYDLGIILSSLARRNTGRATQILLEVAPARIPGFRPTPHLYSIVIHQSLKLRKMDEALRLLEHARGAGCGSLDPKVLDTFIRASLKDITDSWRRGSRGSNHPLTSDELKMMTDERLRSFTHILDSFRLLGRKANVPTVRRAIEVAIKVRQARMAWDIRMWGENVGLFGQKYTSFSGDAKGTKEQVDEGKSSALSICRALRSLHQRGLMDKTELWDKMRALGTGTKSMGEGVDIEDESRVVPVSLRSQAETAL
;
A
#
# COMPACT_ATOMS: atom_id res chain seq x y z
N MET A 1 29.99 -27.56 54.00
CA MET A 1 29.18 -26.51 53.35
C MET A 1 28.65 -27.05 52.04
N SER A 2 27.36 -27.38 51.97
CA SER A 2 26.73 -27.86 50.73
C SER A 2 26.57 -26.66 49.81
N ILE A 3 27.47 -26.52 48.82
CA ILE A 3 27.37 -25.50 47.79
C ILE A 3 26.10 -25.83 47.02
N ARG A 4 25.03 -25.03 47.22
CA ARG A 4 23.81 -25.12 46.39
C ARG A 4 24.24 -24.88 44.95
N GLN A 5 24.31 -25.95 44.17
CA GLN A 5 24.72 -25.86 42.78
C GLN A 5 23.59 -25.22 41.96
N PRO A 6 23.94 -24.38 40.97
CA PRO A 6 22.95 -23.71 40.13
C PRO A 6 22.16 -24.74 39.30
N PRO A 7 20.87 -24.49 39.02
CA PRO A 7 20.08 -25.35 38.15
C PRO A 7 20.73 -25.46 36.76
N LEU A 8 20.57 -26.60 36.09
CA LEU A 8 21.22 -26.96 34.82
C LEU A 8 21.21 -25.82 33.76
N PRO A 9 20.10 -25.09 33.53
CA PRO A 9 20.08 -23.97 32.58
C PRO A 9 21.02 -22.82 32.98
N ALA A 10 21.12 -22.52 34.28
CA ALA A 10 22.01 -21.49 34.79
C ALA A 10 23.48 -21.91 34.69
N ALA A 11 23.77 -23.21 34.89
CA ALA A 11 25.11 -23.76 34.71
C ALA A 11 25.58 -23.71 33.24
N LEU A 12 24.70 -24.01 32.28
CA LEU A 12 25.01 -23.92 30.85
C LEU A 12 25.23 -22.46 30.41
N LYS A 13 24.40 -21.52 30.89
CA LYS A 13 24.58 -20.08 30.63
C LYS A 13 25.89 -19.54 31.20
N ALA A 14 26.24 -19.92 32.43
CA ALA A 14 27.51 -19.55 33.04
C ALA A 14 28.71 -20.11 32.25
N THR A 15 28.60 -21.34 31.76
CA THR A 15 29.64 -21.97 30.93
C THR A 15 29.81 -21.22 29.60
N LEU A 16 28.73 -20.85 28.92
CA LEU A 16 28.78 -20.04 27.70
C LEU A 16 29.42 -18.67 27.96
N GLN A 17 29.14 -18.04 29.09
CA GLN A 17 29.75 -16.78 29.49
C GLN A 17 31.26 -16.94 29.74
N SER A 18 31.68 -17.98 30.47
CA SER A 18 33.10 -18.28 30.66
C SER A 18 33.85 -18.55 29.36
N LEU A 19 33.19 -19.16 28.35
CA LEU A 19 33.78 -19.29 27.01
C LEU A 19 34.00 -17.94 26.33
N ARG A 20 33.02 -17.01 26.40
CA ARG A 20 33.16 -15.66 25.85
C ARG A 20 34.25 -14.85 26.54
N GLU A 21 34.46 -15.07 27.83
CA GLU A 21 35.52 -14.46 28.65
C GLU A 21 36.88 -15.17 28.51
N HIS A 22 37.03 -16.11 27.55
CA HIS A 22 38.26 -16.86 27.29
C HIS A 22 38.75 -17.73 28.48
N GLN A 23 37.86 -18.06 29.41
CA GLN A 23 38.14 -18.89 30.59
C GLN A 23 37.91 -20.39 30.30
N TYR A 24 38.65 -20.94 29.33
CA TYR A 24 38.41 -22.27 28.77
C TYR A 24 38.54 -23.43 29.78
N GLN A 25 39.50 -23.34 30.71
CA GLN A 25 39.69 -24.36 31.74
C GLN A 25 38.50 -24.41 32.72
N SER A 26 37.93 -23.25 33.05
CA SER A 26 36.74 -23.14 33.90
C SER A 26 35.50 -23.70 33.18
N ALA A 27 35.30 -23.31 31.93
CA ALA A 27 34.20 -23.81 31.10
C ALA A 27 34.25 -25.34 30.89
N GLY A 28 35.42 -25.87 30.56
CA GLY A 28 35.62 -27.32 30.37
C GLY A 28 35.39 -28.13 31.66
N ARG A 29 35.78 -27.58 32.83
CA ARG A 29 35.53 -28.21 34.14
C ARG A 29 34.04 -28.22 34.48
N SER A 30 33.34 -27.13 34.23
CA SER A 30 31.88 -27.02 34.47
C SER A 30 31.10 -28.02 33.62
N LEU A 31 31.43 -28.20 32.34
CA LEU A 31 30.77 -29.18 31.48
C LEU A 31 31.05 -30.64 31.88
N ARG A 32 32.28 -30.97 32.31
CA ARG A 32 32.61 -32.31 32.83
C ARG A 32 31.78 -32.67 34.07
N LEU A 33 31.60 -31.71 34.98
CA LEU A 33 30.78 -31.91 36.18
C LEU A 33 29.31 -32.14 35.82
N LEU A 34 28.78 -31.43 34.82
CA LEU A 34 27.40 -31.63 34.35
C LEU A 34 27.17 -33.03 33.73
N VAL A 35 28.17 -33.57 33.03
CA VAL A 35 28.07 -34.92 32.42
C VAL A 35 28.21 -36.02 33.48
N GLN A 36 29.12 -35.86 34.45
CA GLN A 36 29.29 -36.81 35.56
C GLN A 36 28.06 -36.93 36.47
N GLN A 37 27.18 -35.93 36.47
CA GLN A 37 25.95 -35.90 37.27
C GLN A 37 24.75 -36.61 36.59
N ASN A 38 24.97 -37.44 35.55
CA ASN A 38 23.95 -38.23 34.84
C ASN A 38 22.86 -37.40 34.12
N HIS A 39 23.11 -36.13 33.82
CA HIS A 39 22.17 -35.33 33.03
C HIS A 39 22.23 -35.59 31.52
N VAL A 40 23.17 -36.43 31.03
CA VAL A 40 23.41 -36.66 29.59
C VAL A 40 23.91 -38.10 29.35
N PRO A 41 23.55 -38.77 28.24
CA PRO A 41 24.12 -40.08 27.88
C PRO A 41 25.64 -40.03 27.70
N SER A 42 26.37 -40.95 28.35
CA SER A 42 27.83 -41.09 28.26
C SER A 42 28.36 -41.39 26.85
N SER A 43 27.48 -41.77 25.93
CA SER A 43 27.79 -41.98 24.51
C SER A 43 28.08 -40.70 23.72
N LEU A 44 27.73 -39.52 24.25
CA LEU A 44 28.00 -38.22 23.63
C LEU A 44 29.36 -37.61 24.05
N PHE A 45 30.14 -38.32 24.86
CA PHE A 45 31.34 -37.79 25.49
C PHE A 45 32.57 -38.58 25.04
N ALA A 46 33.35 -38.04 24.10
CA ALA A 46 34.71 -38.53 23.89
C ALA A 46 35.64 -37.75 24.83
N GLU A 47 36.45 -38.44 25.65
CA GLU A 47 37.33 -37.83 26.67
C GLU A 47 38.30 -36.75 26.11
N ARG A 48 38.51 -36.73 24.78
CA ARG A 48 39.33 -35.75 24.07
C ARG A 48 38.63 -34.42 23.77
N GLU A 49 37.32 -34.28 23.99
CA GLU A 49 36.52 -33.12 23.56
C GLU A 49 36.49 -31.95 24.56
N ALA A 50 37.11 -32.06 25.74
CA ALA A 50 36.97 -31.04 26.80
C ALA A 50 38.24 -30.21 27.07
N THR A 51 39.18 -30.13 26.12
CA THR A 51 40.45 -29.39 26.26
C THR A 51 40.57 -28.22 25.29
N MET A 52 39.94 -28.28 24.12
CA MET A 52 39.99 -27.24 23.09
C MET A 52 38.71 -26.38 23.12
N PRO A 53 38.80 -25.04 22.93
CA PRO A 53 37.65 -24.13 22.98
C PRO A 53 36.48 -24.54 22.08
N LEU A 54 36.78 -25.01 20.86
CA LEU A 54 35.78 -25.48 19.89
C LEU A 54 35.10 -26.76 20.37
N SER A 55 35.84 -27.71 20.92
CA SER A 55 35.27 -28.95 21.42
C SER A 55 34.38 -28.72 22.66
N ILE A 56 34.76 -27.78 23.54
CA ILE A 56 33.97 -27.36 24.70
C ILE A 56 32.64 -26.73 24.25
N ALA A 57 32.65 -25.87 23.24
CA ALA A 57 31.43 -25.26 22.72
C ALA A 57 30.54 -26.25 21.96
N GLY A 58 31.11 -27.19 21.21
CA GLY A 58 30.38 -28.28 20.53
C GLY A 58 29.62 -29.17 21.50
N LEU A 59 30.31 -29.58 22.58
CA LEU A 59 29.70 -30.37 23.65
C LEU A 59 28.60 -29.58 24.39
N GLY A 60 28.87 -28.32 24.76
CA GLY A 60 27.88 -27.45 25.43
C GLY A 60 26.60 -27.27 24.61
N ALA A 61 26.73 -27.17 23.29
CA ALA A 61 25.60 -27.04 22.39
C ALA A 61 24.78 -28.35 22.26
N ARG A 62 25.43 -29.53 22.16
CA ARG A 62 24.74 -30.84 22.14
C ARG A 62 23.96 -31.09 23.43
N ILE A 63 24.57 -30.78 24.58
CA ILE A 63 23.92 -30.89 25.90
C ILE A 63 22.72 -29.95 25.99
N SER A 64 22.87 -28.71 25.55
CA SER A 64 21.79 -27.72 25.55
C SER A 64 20.62 -28.16 24.65
N LEU A 65 20.89 -28.77 23.49
CA LEU A 65 19.87 -29.28 22.59
C LEU A 65 19.08 -30.46 23.20
N VAL A 66 19.77 -31.43 23.81
CA VAL A 66 19.13 -32.58 24.49
C VAL A 66 18.21 -32.13 25.63
N GLN A 67 18.60 -31.06 26.33
CA GLN A 67 17.86 -30.50 27.45
C GLN A 67 16.80 -29.46 27.03
N ARG A 68 16.59 -29.24 25.73
CA ARG A 68 15.67 -28.24 25.16
C ARG A 68 15.95 -26.79 25.58
N GLU A 69 17.20 -26.48 25.95
CA GLU A 69 17.68 -25.13 26.23
C GLU A 69 18.13 -24.45 24.93
N LEU A 70 17.16 -24.14 24.06
CA LEU A 70 17.37 -23.76 22.66
C LEU A 70 18.22 -22.48 22.48
N GLU A 71 17.99 -21.45 23.29
CA GLU A 71 18.76 -20.19 23.24
C GLU A 71 20.23 -20.40 23.61
N THR A 72 20.46 -21.25 24.61
CA THR A 72 21.81 -21.57 25.09
C THR A 72 22.54 -22.41 24.05
N ALA A 73 21.84 -23.35 23.39
CA ALA A 73 22.36 -24.12 22.26
C ALA A 73 22.79 -23.19 21.10
N ALA A 74 21.93 -22.26 20.68
CA ALA A 74 22.26 -21.28 19.64
C ALA A 74 23.45 -20.39 20.05
N GLY A 75 23.54 -20.01 21.33
CA GLY A 75 24.65 -19.22 21.86
C GLY A 75 26.01 -19.92 21.74
N PHE A 76 26.08 -21.22 22.04
CA PHE A 76 27.29 -22.03 21.86
C PHE A 76 27.65 -22.21 20.38
N VAL A 77 26.65 -22.42 19.52
CA VAL A 77 26.85 -22.54 18.07
C VAL A 77 27.39 -21.25 17.44
N ASN A 78 26.87 -20.09 17.83
CA ASN A 78 27.39 -18.81 17.34
C ASN A 78 28.85 -18.58 17.80
N PHE A 79 29.20 -19.02 19.01
CA PHE A 79 30.58 -18.97 19.49
C PHE A 79 31.48 -19.88 18.66
N LEU A 80 31.06 -21.12 18.37
CA LEU A 80 31.79 -22.06 17.49
C LEU A 80 32.13 -21.46 16.14
N GLU A 81 31.12 -20.92 15.44
CA GLU A 81 31.31 -20.38 14.09
C GLU A 81 32.13 -19.09 14.09
N SER A 82 32.08 -18.29 15.18
CA SER A 82 32.90 -17.09 15.32
C SER A 82 34.40 -17.39 15.47
N GLN A 83 34.74 -18.56 16.01
CA GLN A 83 36.12 -19.00 16.25
C GLN A 83 36.64 -19.95 15.16
N SER A 84 35.78 -20.38 14.24
CA SER A 84 36.15 -21.30 13.15
C SER A 84 36.70 -20.54 11.94
N GLU A 85 37.96 -20.79 11.60
CA GLU A 85 38.60 -20.28 10.38
C GLU A 85 38.23 -21.10 9.13
N ALA A 86 37.49 -22.19 9.29
CA ALA A 86 37.13 -23.09 8.19
C ALA A 86 36.25 -22.39 7.14
N GLN A 87 36.45 -22.73 5.87
CA GLN A 87 35.67 -22.22 4.73
C GLN A 87 34.24 -22.83 4.67
N THR A 88 33.98 -23.87 5.45
CA THR A 88 32.70 -24.58 5.53
C THR A 88 32.18 -24.56 6.97
N MET A 89 30.85 -24.62 7.13
CA MET A 89 30.18 -24.79 8.42
C MET A 89 30.72 -26.04 9.14
N SER A 90 30.93 -25.96 10.45
CA SER A 90 31.41 -27.12 11.21
C SER A 90 30.34 -28.21 11.33
N ASP A 91 30.75 -29.48 11.31
CA ASP A 91 29.84 -30.64 11.40
C ASP A 91 28.96 -30.58 12.66
N THR A 92 29.51 -30.06 13.77
CA THR A 92 28.76 -29.84 15.02
C THR A 92 27.66 -28.80 14.83
N THR A 93 27.95 -27.66 14.21
CA THR A 93 26.96 -26.62 13.90
C THR A 93 25.88 -27.16 12.94
N PHE A 94 26.24 -27.99 11.96
CA PHE A 94 25.28 -28.67 11.08
C PHE A 94 24.34 -29.60 11.86
N ASP A 95 24.89 -30.51 12.67
CA ASP A 95 24.13 -31.48 13.47
C ASP A 95 23.13 -30.79 14.40
N ILE A 96 23.58 -29.73 15.09
CA ILE A 96 22.75 -29.00 16.04
C ILE A 96 21.65 -28.22 15.32
N THR A 97 21.98 -27.60 14.17
CA THR A 97 20.99 -26.88 13.37
C THR A 97 19.95 -27.87 12.82
N SER A 98 20.37 -29.04 12.32
CA SER A 98 19.45 -30.09 11.88
C SER A 98 18.54 -30.56 13.01
N GLY A 99 19.09 -30.80 14.21
CA GLY A 99 18.28 -31.20 15.36
C GLY A 99 17.29 -30.12 15.82
N LEU A 100 17.61 -28.84 15.65
CA LEU A 100 16.66 -27.74 15.90
C LEU A 100 15.53 -27.71 14.86
N LEU A 101 15.82 -28.07 13.61
CA LEU A 101 14.84 -28.19 12.53
C LEU A 101 13.89 -29.37 12.76
N ASP A 102 14.41 -30.51 13.25
CA ASP A 102 13.61 -31.71 13.54
C ASP A 102 12.57 -31.49 14.65
N ILE A 103 12.87 -30.60 15.62
CA ILE A 103 11.92 -30.23 16.69
C ILE A 103 10.75 -29.39 16.13
N ALA A 104 10.97 -28.64 15.04
CA ALA A 104 9.98 -27.84 14.32
C ALA A 104 9.07 -26.92 15.18
N SER A 105 9.55 -26.49 16.36
CA SER A 105 8.82 -25.55 17.22
C SER A 105 9.12 -24.10 16.85
N PRO A 106 8.20 -23.14 17.08
CA PRO A 106 8.47 -21.72 16.82
C PRO A 106 9.76 -21.19 17.45
N ALA A 107 10.08 -21.63 18.67
CA ALA A 107 11.30 -21.24 19.37
C ALA A 107 12.55 -21.89 18.76
N SER A 108 12.48 -23.14 18.33
CA SER A 108 13.61 -23.85 17.71
C SER A 108 13.91 -23.31 16.30
N LEU A 109 12.88 -22.98 15.53
CA LEU A 109 13.03 -22.32 14.23
C LEU A 109 13.62 -20.91 14.37
N SER A 110 13.22 -20.13 15.37
CA SER A 110 13.83 -18.82 15.66
C SER A 110 15.32 -18.94 16.02
N CYS A 111 15.68 -19.95 16.82
CA CYS A 111 17.07 -20.25 17.15
C CYS A 111 17.86 -20.69 15.91
N ALA A 112 17.32 -21.59 15.09
CA ALA A 112 17.92 -22.01 13.83
C ALA A 112 18.12 -20.83 12.86
N ALA A 113 17.12 -19.95 12.74
CA ALA A 113 17.22 -18.73 11.93
C ALA A 113 18.35 -17.82 12.43
N THR A 114 18.49 -17.69 13.75
CA THR A 114 19.55 -16.87 14.37
C THR A 114 20.94 -17.42 14.04
N ILE A 115 21.12 -18.74 14.15
CA ILE A 115 22.36 -19.42 13.75
C ILE A 115 22.66 -19.15 12.28
N LEU A 116 21.72 -19.44 11.38
CA LEU A 116 21.87 -19.24 9.92
C LEU A 116 22.17 -17.78 9.53
N THR A 117 21.65 -16.80 10.26
CA THR A 117 21.93 -15.38 10.00
C THR A 117 23.25 -14.89 10.59
N SER A 118 23.83 -15.63 11.53
CA SER A 118 25.11 -15.29 12.16
C SER A 118 26.30 -15.94 11.45
N THR A 119 26.07 -17.07 10.76
CA THR A 119 27.06 -17.76 9.94
C THR A 119 27.19 -17.08 8.57
N PRO A 120 28.40 -16.74 8.09
CA PRO A 120 28.58 -16.09 6.79
C PRO A 120 28.03 -16.97 5.65
N PRO A 121 27.40 -16.36 4.62
CA PRO A 121 26.65 -17.09 3.59
C PRO A 121 27.53 -18.04 2.75
N THR A 122 28.83 -17.77 2.65
CA THR A 122 29.80 -18.62 1.94
C THR A 122 30.02 -19.98 2.62
N LYS A 123 29.77 -20.09 3.93
CA LYS A 123 29.96 -21.32 4.71
C LYS A 123 28.73 -22.21 4.76
N LEU A 124 27.55 -21.68 4.39
CA LEU A 124 26.27 -22.36 4.57
C LEU A 124 26.02 -23.39 3.46
N SER A 125 25.57 -24.58 3.87
CA SER A 125 25.10 -25.60 2.94
C SER A 125 23.71 -25.24 2.38
N PRO A 126 23.52 -25.17 1.04
CA PRO A 126 22.21 -24.93 0.44
C PRO A 126 21.16 -25.97 0.87
N GLY A 127 21.56 -27.21 1.14
CA GLY A 127 20.65 -28.26 1.60
C GLY A 127 20.07 -27.98 2.99
N LEU A 128 20.88 -27.46 3.92
CA LEU A 128 20.45 -27.10 5.27
C LEU A 128 19.47 -25.92 5.25
N VAL A 129 19.77 -24.92 4.42
CA VAL A 129 18.87 -23.77 4.22
C VAL A 129 17.55 -24.22 3.58
N GLY A 130 17.59 -25.19 2.67
CA GLY A 130 16.40 -25.82 2.10
C GLY A 130 15.53 -26.54 3.14
N LEU A 131 16.15 -27.28 4.07
CA LEU A 131 15.42 -27.92 5.19
C LEU A 131 14.78 -26.88 6.11
N PHE A 132 15.49 -25.78 6.40
CA PHE A 132 14.95 -24.66 7.17
C PHE A 132 13.70 -24.06 6.52
N TYR A 133 13.72 -23.85 5.20
CA TYR A 133 12.57 -23.32 4.49
C TYR A 133 11.35 -24.24 4.54
N LYS A 134 11.55 -25.56 4.43
CA LYS A 134 10.47 -26.55 4.55
C LYS A 134 9.86 -26.57 5.96
N ALA A 135 10.69 -26.47 6.99
CA ALA A 135 10.23 -26.46 8.38
C ALA A 135 9.57 -25.12 8.79
N SER A 136 9.86 -24.03 8.08
CA SER A 136 9.43 -22.67 8.45
C SER A 136 8.28 -22.10 7.60
N LEU A 137 7.54 -22.93 6.85
CA LEU A 137 6.47 -22.47 5.96
C LEU A 137 5.41 -21.62 6.67
N ASP A 138 5.11 -21.93 7.93
CA ASP A 138 4.15 -21.19 8.76
C ASP A 138 4.72 -19.89 9.37
N GLN A 139 6.01 -19.62 9.17
CA GLN A 139 6.74 -18.48 9.76
C GLN A 139 7.43 -17.63 8.69
N PRO A 140 6.66 -16.82 7.94
CA PRO A 140 7.18 -16.03 6.82
C PRO A 140 8.26 -15.02 7.25
N ASP A 141 8.17 -14.49 8.48
CA ASP A 141 9.14 -13.53 9.02
C ASP A 141 10.55 -14.12 9.11
N LEU A 142 10.65 -15.40 9.49
CA LEU A 142 11.94 -16.09 9.58
C LEU A 142 12.49 -16.46 8.20
N ILE A 143 11.63 -16.87 7.27
CA ILE A 143 12.01 -17.14 5.87
C ILE A 143 12.64 -15.89 5.24
N GLN A 144 12.01 -14.73 5.39
CA GLN A 144 12.52 -13.46 4.87
C GLN A 144 13.85 -13.07 5.53
N LYS A 145 13.97 -13.22 6.85
CA LYS A 145 15.21 -12.92 7.59
C LYS A 145 16.39 -13.78 7.12
N VAL A 146 16.18 -15.08 6.94
CA VAL A 146 17.23 -15.98 6.45
C VAL A 146 17.54 -15.74 4.97
N TRP A 147 16.52 -15.50 4.14
CA TRP A 147 16.70 -15.26 2.71
C TRP A 147 17.46 -13.95 2.42
N THR A 148 17.14 -12.86 3.11
CA THR A 148 17.85 -11.58 2.94
C THR A 148 19.34 -11.68 3.24
N HIS A 149 19.71 -12.55 4.18
CA HIS A 149 21.09 -12.84 4.53
C HIS A 149 21.78 -13.80 3.55
N CYS A 150 21.15 -14.95 3.26
CA CYS A 150 21.79 -16.05 2.53
C CYS A 150 21.68 -15.93 1.00
N LYS A 151 20.61 -15.30 0.50
CA LYS A 151 20.22 -15.23 -0.92
C LYS A 151 20.17 -16.60 -1.62
N VAL A 152 20.06 -17.69 -0.85
CA VAL A 152 19.84 -19.05 -1.36
C VAL A 152 18.38 -19.16 -1.78
N LEU A 153 18.12 -19.76 -2.94
CA LEU A 153 16.77 -19.88 -3.46
C LEU A 153 15.93 -20.79 -2.54
N PRO A 154 14.75 -20.34 -2.09
CA PRO A 154 13.86 -21.19 -1.32
C PRO A 154 13.20 -22.27 -2.17
N ASP A 155 12.78 -23.35 -1.50
CA ASP A 155 11.87 -24.35 -2.06
C ASP A 155 10.60 -23.67 -2.64
N PRO A 156 9.93 -24.22 -3.66
CA PRO A 156 8.87 -23.50 -4.39
C PRO A 156 7.71 -23.06 -3.50
N ALA A 157 7.37 -23.87 -2.49
CA ALA A 157 6.35 -23.52 -1.50
C ALA A 157 6.80 -22.33 -0.62
N ALA A 158 8.05 -22.35 -0.15
CA ALA A 158 8.63 -21.24 0.60
C ALA A 158 8.85 -19.99 -0.27
N ALA A 159 9.11 -20.15 -1.57
CA ALA A 159 9.19 -19.05 -2.52
C ALA A 159 7.84 -18.35 -2.69
N ALA A 160 6.73 -19.10 -2.74
CA ALA A 160 5.38 -18.54 -2.83
C ALA A 160 5.00 -17.75 -1.56
N VAL A 161 5.36 -18.26 -0.37
CA VAL A 161 5.16 -17.58 0.91
C VAL A 161 6.05 -16.32 1.02
N LEU A 162 7.32 -16.43 0.62
CA LEU A 162 8.26 -15.31 0.60
C LEU A 162 7.78 -14.20 -0.34
N LEU A 163 7.30 -14.54 -1.54
CA LEU A 163 6.79 -13.57 -2.51
C LEU A 163 5.60 -12.79 -1.98
N GLU A 164 4.66 -13.47 -1.32
CA GLU A 164 3.56 -12.79 -0.64
C GLU A 164 4.07 -11.75 0.35
N ARG A 165 5.07 -12.11 1.15
CA ARG A 165 5.61 -11.23 2.18
C ARG A 165 6.41 -10.06 1.60
N LEU A 166 7.28 -10.32 0.63
CA LEU A 166 8.08 -9.28 -0.03
C LEU A 166 7.18 -8.22 -0.67
N VAL A 167 6.07 -8.63 -1.31
CA VAL A 167 5.10 -7.68 -1.87
C VAL A 167 4.38 -6.89 -0.77
N ARG A 168 4.05 -7.51 0.36
CA ARG A 168 3.42 -6.84 1.51
C ARG A 168 4.35 -5.78 2.12
N ASP A 169 5.64 -6.06 2.18
CA ASP A 169 6.68 -5.18 2.74
C ASP A 169 7.22 -4.17 1.69
N ASN A 170 6.61 -4.08 0.50
CA ASN A 170 7.01 -3.23 -0.62
C ASN A 170 8.44 -3.50 -1.17
N MET A 171 9.00 -4.69 -0.94
CA MET A 171 10.31 -5.13 -1.45
C MET A 171 10.19 -5.72 -2.87
N ASN A 172 9.68 -4.92 -3.81
CA ASN A 172 9.30 -5.36 -5.16
C ASN A 172 10.49 -5.85 -6.01
N SER A 173 11.68 -5.24 -5.87
CA SER A 173 12.88 -5.67 -6.60
C SER A 173 13.31 -7.08 -6.22
N ASP A 174 13.21 -7.41 -4.93
CA ASP A 174 13.58 -8.71 -4.40
C ASP A 174 12.57 -9.78 -4.83
N ALA A 175 11.28 -9.44 -4.85
CA ALA A 175 10.25 -10.32 -5.41
C ALA A 175 10.48 -10.63 -6.90
N ILE A 176 10.87 -9.63 -7.70
CA ILE A 176 11.23 -9.84 -9.12
C ILE A 176 12.45 -10.76 -9.23
N ASN A 177 13.47 -10.57 -8.38
CA ASN A 177 14.67 -11.41 -8.38
C ASN A 177 14.35 -12.87 -8.05
N VAL A 178 13.51 -13.13 -7.04
CA VAL A 178 13.07 -14.50 -6.68
C VAL A 178 12.42 -15.19 -7.88
N LEU A 179 11.50 -14.52 -8.58
CA LEU A 179 10.86 -15.07 -9.78
C LEU A 179 11.86 -15.27 -10.93
N GLY A 180 12.77 -14.32 -11.14
CA GLY A 180 13.83 -14.44 -12.13
C GLY A 180 14.74 -15.63 -11.88
N HIS A 181 15.05 -15.94 -10.61
CA HIS A 181 15.82 -17.12 -10.25
C HIS A 181 15.06 -18.42 -10.46
N LEU A 182 13.77 -18.48 -10.14
CA LEU A 182 12.92 -19.66 -10.38
C LEU A 182 12.85 -20.04 -11.87
N LEU A 183 12.92 -19.05 -12.76
CA LEU A 183 12.90 -19.23 -14.21
C LEU A 183 14.30 -19.31 -14.85
N LYS A 184 15.38 -19.17 -14.06
CA LYS A 184 16.73 -19.06 -14.59
C LYS A 184 17.15 -20.35 -15.30
N GLY A 185 17.55 -20.25 -16.57
CA GLY A 185 18.01 -21.38 -17.37
C GLY A 185 16.88 -22.24 -17.94
N HIS A 186 15.61 -21.88 -17.70
CA HIS A 186 14.47 -22.58 -18.28
C HIS A 186 14.10 -21.96 -19.64
N ASP A 187 13.82 -22.81 -20.63
CA ASP A 187 13.39 -22.35 -21.95
C ASP A 187 12.00 -21.68 -21.87
N ARG A 188 11.85 -20.54 -22.53
CA ARG A 188 10.58 -19.82 -22.64
C ARG A 188 9.54 -20.63 -23.44
N ASN A 189 10.00 -21.44 -24.40
CA ASN A 189 9.14 -22.17 -25.33
C ASN A 189 8.76 -23.58 -24.86
N SER A 190 9.22 -24.00 -23.67
CA SER A 190 8.84 -25.29 -23.08
C SER A 190 7.32 -25.47 -22.97
N GLU A 191 6.87 -26.71 -23.10
CA GLU A 191 5.47 -27.12 -22.89
C GLU A 191 5.09 -27.20 -21.41
N HIS A 192 6.08 -27.35 -20.53
CA HIS A 192 5.88 -27.52 -19.10
C HIS A 192 6.50 -26.38 -18.30
N LEU A 193 5.92 -26.12 -17.12
CA LEU A 193 6.58 -25.29 -16.10
C LEU A 193 7.92 -25.92 -15.70
N PRO A 194 8.86 -25.10 -15.18
CA PRO A 194 10.03 -25.62 -14.51
C PRO A 194 9.63 -26.69 -13.50
N SER A 195 10.39 -27.78 -13.39
CA SER A 195 10.16 -28.81 -12.35
C SER A 195 10.20 -28.22 -10.93
N THR A 196 10.80 -27.04 -10.79
CA THR A 196 10.82 -26.20 -9.59
C THR A 196 9.52 -25.42 -9.35
N ILE A 197 8.49 -25.50 -10.18
CA ILE A 197 7.22 -24.79 -9.97
C ILE A 197 6.05 -25.78 -10.08
N PRO A 198 5.53 -26.26 -8.94
CA PRO A 198 4.29 -27.03 -8.93
C PRO A 198 3.12 -26.21 -9.47
N ILE A 199 2.25 -26.84 -10.27
CA ILE A 199 1.12 -26.16 -10.92
C ILE A 199 0.16 -25.49 -9.93
N HIS A 200 -0.05 -26.09 -8.76
CA HIS A 200 -0.93 -25.55 -7.72
C HIS A 200 -0.41 -24.26 -7.08
N LEU A 201 0.89 -23.97 -7.18
CA LEU A 201 1.50 -22.73 -6.68
C LEU A 201 1.53 -21.62 -7.75
N ALA A 202 1.36 -21.96 -9.03
CA ALA A 202 1.39 -20.99 -10.13
C ALA A 202 0.43 -19.80 -9.92
N PRO A 203 -0.83 -19.99 -9.47
CA PRO A 203 -1.73 -18.86 -9.20
C PRO A 203 -1.21 -17.87 -8.15
N GLN A 204 -0.54 -18.37 -7.10
CA GLN A 204 0.04 -17.54 -6.05
C GLN A 204 1.24 -16.74 -6.59
N LEU A 205 2.15 -17.41 -7.31
CA LEU A 205 3.30 -16.77 -7.96
C LEU A 205 2.86 -15.68 -8.93
N LEU A 206 1.84 -15.94 -9.76
CA LEU A 206 1.29 -14.97 -10.71
C LEU A 206 0.65 -13.77 -10.00
N THR A 207 -0.14 -14.02 -8.94
CA THR A 207 -0.82 -12.96 -8.18
C THR A 207 0.18 -11.98 -7.59
N TYR A 208 1.23 -12.47 -6.92
CA TYR A 208 2.20 -11.61 -6.25
C TYR A 208 3.29 -11.11 -7.20
N GLY A 209 3.69 -11.89 -8.20
CA GLY A 209 4.65 -11.46 -9.22
C GLY A 209 4.17 -10.25 -10.02
N ILE A 210 2.89 -10.22 -10.38
CA ILE A 210 2.29 -9.06 -11.06
C ILE A 210 2.26 -7.84 -10.15
N ARG A 211 1.93 -8.02 -8.86
CA ARG A 211 1.96 -6.93 -7.87
C ARG A 211 3.37 -6.37 -7.66
N ALA A 212 4.39 -7.22 -7.73
CA ALA A 212 5.79 -6.81 -7.71
C ALA A 212 6.24 -6.12 -9.01
N GLY A 213 5.52 -6.31 -10.12
CA GLY A 213 5.83 -5.75 -11.44
C GLY A 213 6.61 -6.70 -12.37
N ALA A 214 6.76 -7.98 -12.01
CA ALA A 214 7.44 -9.04 -12.78
C ALA A 214 6.60 -9.52 -13.98
N THR A 215 6.19 -8.61 -14.86
CA THR A 215 5.16 -8.90 -15.89
C THR A 215 5.64 -9.93 -16.92
N ASP A 216 6.88 -9.84 -17.39
CA ASP A 216 7.45 -10.78 -18.38
C ASP A 216 7.50 -12.21 -17.82
N GLN A 217 8.03 -12.33 -16.59
CA GLN A 217 8.09 -13.61 -15.87
C GLN A 217 6.69 -14.19 -15.64
N CYS A 218 5.72 -13.36 -15.30
CA CYS A 218 4.35 -13.82 -15.06
C CYS A 218 3.65 -14.28 -16.35
N LEU A 219 3.85 -13.58 -17.48
CA LEU A 219 3.32 -14.04 -18.77
C LEU A 219 3.94 -15.37 -19.20
N GLN A 220 5.26 -15.53 -19.01
CA GLN A 220 5.95 -16.80 -19.27
C GLN A 220 5.37 -17.94 -18.41
N ILE A 221 5.22 -17.72 -17.10
CA ILE A 221 4.64 -18.72 -16.18
C ILE A 221 3.20 -19.04 -16.58
N TYR A 222 2.38 -18.03 -16.93
CA TYR A 222 1.00 -18.26 -17.31
C TYR A 222 0.89 -19.11 -18.59
N ASP A 223 1.68 -18.80 -19.61
CA ASP A 223 1.66 -19.54 -20.89
C ASP A 223 2.10 -20.99 -20.71
N GLN A 224 3.17 -21.23 -19.94
CA GLN A 224 3.66 -22.58 -19.65
C GLN A 224 2.66 -23.38 -18.80
N ALA A 225 2.11 -22.77 -17.75
CA ALA A 225 1.08 -23.38 -16.93
C ALA A 225 -0.17 -23.72 -17.75
N ALA A 226 -0.58 -22.82 -18.66
CA ALA A 226 -1.74 -23.05 -19.52
C ALA A 226 -1.51 -24.18 -20.55
N ARG A 227 -0.29 -24.33 -21.09
CA ARG A 227 0.06 -25.47 -21.96
C ARG A 227 0.02 -26.79 -21.19
N GLN A 228 0.59 -26.81 -19.99
CA GLN A 228 0.63 -27.98 -19.13
C GLN A 228 -0.76 -28.43 -18.66
N VAL A 229 -1.63 -27.50 -18.26
CA VAL A 229 -3.00 -27.78 -17.80
C VAL A 229 -3.93 -28.15 -18.97
N GLY A 230 -3.61 -27.69 -20.17
CA GLY A 230 -4.39 -27.92 -21.38
C GLY A 230 -5.58 -26.98 -21.53
N ALA A 231 -6.11 -26.92 -22.75
CA ALA A 231 -7.28 -26.09 -23.08
C ALA A 231 -8.54 -26.57 -22.35
N LEU A 232 -9.45 -25.63 -22.08
CA LEU A 232 -10.79 -25.95 -21.57
C LEU A 232 -11.63 -26.54 -22.71
N PRO A 233 -12.40 -27.62 -22.46
CA PRO A 233 -13.31 -28.17 -23.45
C PRO A 233 -14.46 -27.21 -23.79
N ASP A 234 -15.01 -27.38 -24.98
CA ASP A 234 -16.15 -26.59 -25.46
C ASP A 234 -17.36 -26.72 -24.52
N PRO A 235 -18.28 -25.73 -24.49
CA PRO A 235 -19.46 -25.76 -23.60
C PRO A 235 -20.24 -27.08 -23.66
N GLU A 236 -20.45 -27.63 -24.86
CA GLU A 236 -21.16 -28.91 -25.06
C GLU A 236 -20.40 -30.11 -24.49
N GLN A 237 -19.07 -30.07 -24.57
CA GLN A 237 -18.20 -31.13 -24.04
C GLN A 237 -18.07 -31.02 -22.51
N ARG A 238 -18.06 -29.80 -21.94
CA ARG A 238 -18.10 -29.55 -20.49
C ARG A 238 -19.37 -30.10 -19.82
N ALA A 239 -20.49 -30.11 -20.54
CA ALA A 239 -21.72 -30.72 -20.06
C ALA A 239 -21.63 -32.26 -19.96
N ARG A 240 -20.75 -32.89 -20.75
CA ARG A 240 -20.58 -34.36 -20.82
C ARG A 240 -19.43 -34.87 -19.96
N SER A 241 -18.35 -34.09 -19.81
CA SER A 241 -17.15 -34.45 -19.07
C SER A 241 -16.79 -33.34 -18.07
N PRO A 242 -16.65 -33.66 -16.76
CA PRO A 242 -16.27 -32.66 -15.77
C PRO A 242 -14.83 -32.17 -16.00
N LEU A 243 -14.61 -30.87 -15.74
CA LEU A 243 -13.28 -30.27 -15.76
C LEU A 243 -12.32 -30.98 -14.80
N THR A 244 -11.05 -31.11 -15.19
CA THR A 244 -10.03 -31.71 -14.34
C THR A 244 -9.77 -30.84 -13.10
N ILE A 245 -9.22 -31.44 -12.04
CA ILE A 245 -8.88 -30.72 -10.81
C ILE A 245 -7.88 -29.60 -11.10
N GLU A 246 -6.88 -29.86 -11.94
CA GLU A 246 -5.86 -28.88 -12.32
C GLU A 246 -6.45 -27.70 -13.10
N GLN A 247 -7.37 -27.96 -14.03
CA GLN A 247 -8.10 -26.91 -14.76
C GLN A 247 -8.90 -26.01 -13.81
N LYS A 248 -9.60 -26.61 -12.84
CA LYS A 248 -10.37 -25.86 -11.83
C LYS A 248 -9.47 -25.04 -10.91
N LEU A 249 -8.35 -25.62 -10.45
CA LEU A 249 -7.41 -24.96 -9.55
C LEU A 249 -6.68 -23.79 -10.22
N PHE A 250 -6.26 -23.97 -11.48
CA PHE A 250 -5.52 -22.95 -12.21
C PHE A 250 -6.44 -21.86 -12.77
N TYR A 251 -7.36 -22.22 -13.67
CA TYR A 251 -8.23 -21.25 -14.34
C TYR A 251 -9.33 -20.69 -13.44
N GLY A 252 -9.74 -21.43 -12.41
CA GLY A 252 -10.77 -21.00 -11.47
C GLY A 252 -10.29 -20.11 -10.33
N ASN A 253 -8.98 -19.77 -10.25
CA ASN A 253 -8.44 -19.01 -9.12
C ASN A 253 -8.82 -17.52 -9.17
N PRO A 254 -9.62 -17.01 -8.20
CA PRO A 254 -10.14 -15.64 -8.26
C PRO A 254 -9.04 -14.57 -8.11
N ARG A 255 -8.08 -14.78 -7.20
CA ARG A 255 -7.03 -13.80 -6.88
C ARG A 255 -6.08 -13.60 -8.07
N MET A 256 -5.72 -14.69 -8.73
CA MET A 256 -4.88 -14.68 -9.92
C MET A 256 -5.59 -13.98 -11.08
N THR A 257 -6.83 -14.37 -11.38
CA THR A 257 -7.61 -13.84 -12.51
C THR A 257 -7.77 -12.33 -12.41
N ILE A 258 -8.25 -11.81 -11.27
CA ILE A 258 -8.45 -10.36 -11.14
C ILE A 258 -7.14 -9.57 -11.16
N ALA A 259 -6.05 -10.14 -10.64
CA ALA A 259 -4.73 -9.50 -10.67
C ALA A 259 -4.21 -9.39 -12.11
N LEU A 260 -4.29 -10.47 -12.88
CA LEU A 260 -3.91 -10.51 -14.29
C LEU A 260 -4.76 -9.57 -15.14
N VAL A 261 -6.09 -9.70 -15.09
CA VAL A 261 -7.02 -8.90 -15.90
C VAL A 261 -6.82 -7.41 -15.63
N ARG A 262 -6.80 -6.99 -14.35
CA ARG A 262 -6.57 -5.58 -13.99
C ARG A 262 -5.23 -5.06 -14.47
N HIS A 263 -4.17 -5.88 -14.40
CA HIS A 263 -2.84 -5.45 -14.81
C HIS A 263 -2.74 -5.29 -16.32
N LEU A 264 -3.26 -6.25 -17.07
CA LEU A 264 -3.22 -6.24 -18.53
C LEU A 264 -4.08 -5.11 -19.12
N VAL A 265 -5.27 -4.85 -18.57
CA VAL A 265 -6.10 -3.69 -18.94
C VAL A 265 -5.35 -2.38 -18.64
N LYS A 266 -4.70 -2.27 -17.48
CA LYS A 266 -3.87 -1.10 -17.17
C LYS A 266 -2.69 -0.92 -18.12
N LEU A 267 -2.16 -2.00 -18.69
CA LEU A 267 -1.11 -1.93 -19.71
C LEU A 267 -1.68 -1.54 -21.07
N SER A 268 -2.89 -1.95 -21.43
CA SER A 268 -3.55 -1.53 -22.67
C SER A 268 -3.90 -0.04 -22.68
N ASP A 269 -4.23 0.54 -21.52
CA ASP A 269 -4.57 1.96 -21.38
C ASP A 269 -3.35 2.89 -21.35
N LYS A 270 -2.15 2.35 -21.17
CA LYS A 270 -0.92 3.15 -21.12
C LYS A 270 -0.50 3.61 -22.50
N ARG A 271 0.01 4.85 -22.56
CA ARG A 271 0.63 5.40 -23.77
C ARG A 271 1.95 4.66 -24.07
N LEU A 272 2.31 4.58 -25.36
CA LEU A 272 3.49 3.84 -25.84
C LEU A 272 4.80 4.28 -25.17
N ASP A 273 4.96 5.57 -24.89
CA ASP A 273 6.10 6.17 -24.19
C ASP A 273 6.26 5.67 -22.75
N GLN A 274 5.16 5.30 -22.09
CA GLN A 274 5.14 4.81 -20.71
C GLN A 274 5.36 3.30 -20.59
N LEU A 275 5.39 2.57 -21.72
CA LEU A 275 5.63 1.14 -21.75
C LEU A 275 7.13 0.81 -21.81
N GLN A 276 7.53 -0.28 -21.15
CA GLN A 276 8.88 -0.83 -21.23
C GLN A 276 9.18 -1.32 -22.66
N GLY A 277 10.47 -1.37 -23.03
CA GLY A 277 10.89 -1.69 -24.40
C GLY A 277 10.34 -3.02 -24.93
N TRP A 278 10.29 -4.05 -24.09
CA TRP A 278 9.75 -5.36 -24.47
C TRP A 278 8.21 -5.38 -24.57
N HIS A 279 7.48 -4.60 -23.75
CA HIS A 279 6.02 -4.41 -23.93
C HIS A 279 5.72 -3.81 -25.32
N ARG A 280 6.54 -2.85 -25.78
CA ARG A 280 6.39 -2.27 -27.11
C ARG A 280 6.64 -3.29 -28.21
N ALA A 281 7.58 -4.22 -28.01
CA ALA A 281 7.85 -5.28 -28.97
C ALA A 281 6.63 -6.22 -29.15
N LEU A 282 5.94 -6.57 -28.05
CA LEU A 282 4.71 -7.37 -28.09
C LEU A 282 3.57 -6.66 -28.83
N ILE A 283 3.38 -5.36 -28.56
CA ILE A 283 2.34 -4.55 -29.21
C ILE A 283 2.62 -4.35 -30.71
N LYS A 284 3.90 -4.27 -31.11
CA LYS A 284 4.28 -4.04 -32.52
C LYS A 284 3.75 -5.12 -33.47
N GLY A 285 3.66 -6.37 -33.00
CA GLY A 285 3.05 -7.47 -33.77
C GLY A 285 1.54 -7.60 -33.58
N LYS A 286 1.02 -7.26 -32.39
CA LYS A 286 -0.41 -7.34 -32.04
C LYS A 286 -0.82 -6.14 -31.17
N PRO A 287 -1.47 -5.10 -31.74
CA PRO A 287 -1.72 -3.85 -31.02
C PRO A 287 -2.65 -4.00 -29.82
N ARG A 288 -3.54 -5.00 -29.84
CA ARG A 288 -4.50 -5.31 -28.76
C ARG A 288 -4.07 -6.47 -27.87
N PHE A 289 -2.80 -6.91 -27.94
CA PHE A 289 -2.30 -8.08 -27.23
C PHE A 289 -2.69 -8.13 -25.75
N PHE A 290 -2.52 -7.04 -25.01
CA PHE A 290 -2.83 -7.02 -23.57
C PHE A 290 -4.34 -7.12 -23.29
N LEU A 291 -5.17 -6.45 -24.09
CA LEU A 291 -6.63 -6.52 -23.94
C LEU A 291 -7.15 -7.91 -24.30
N GLU A 292 -6.72 -8.46 -25.44
CA GLU A 292 -7.07 -9.82 -25.87
C GLU A 292 -6.62 -10.88 -24.85
N SER A 293 -5.43 -10.72 -24.26
CA SER A 293 -4.96 -11.62 -23.20
C SER A 293 -5.82 -11.52 -21.95
N ALA A 294 -6.24 -10.31 -21.56
CA ALA A 294 -7.14 -10.11 -20.42
C ALA A 294 -8.51 -10.77 -20.66
N GLU A 295 -9.06 -10.61 -21.86
CA GLU A 295 -10.33 -11.25 -22.28
C GLU A 295 -10.22 -12.77 -22.25
N GLN A 296 -9.13 -13.35 -22.77
CA GLN A 296 -8.92 -14.80 -22.74
C GLN A 296 -8.79 -15.35 -21.32
N ILE A 297 -8.08 -14.66 -20.43
CA ILE A 297 -7.94 -15.05 -19.03
C ILE A 297 -9.31 -15.03 -18.34
N TYR A 298 -10.11 -13.98 -18.57
CA TYR A 298 -11.46 -13.90 -18.03
C TYR A 298 -12.37 -14.97 -18.62
N ALA A 299 -12.34 -15.21 -19.94
CA ALA A 299 -13.17 -16.22 -20.59
C ALA A 299 -12.93 -17.62 -20.02
N ARG A 300 -11.66 -17.97 -19.74
CA ARG A 300 -11.30 -19.24 -19.09
C ARG A 300 -11.85 -19.32 -17.66
N TYR A 301 -11.74 -18.23 -16.89
CA TYR A 301 -12.30 -18.16 -15.55
C TYR A 301 -13.85 -18.27 -15.56
N ALA A 302 -14.48 -17.56 -16.48
CA ALA A 302 -15.93 -17.60 -16.69
C ALA A 302 -16.40 -19.01 -17.08
N ALA A 303 -15.66 -19.71 -17.94
CA ALA A 303 -15.96 -21.08 -18.34
C ALA A 303 -15.85 -22.09 -17.17
N VAL A 304 -14.95 -21.90 -16.21
CA VAL A 304 -14.85 -22.78 -15.03
C VAL A 304 -16.06 -22.62 -14.10
N HIS A 305 -16.54 -21.39 -13.94
CA HIS A 305 -17.60 -21.05 -12.98
C HIS A 305 -19.00 -20.91 -13.61
N GLY A 306 -19.13 -21.09 -14.93
CA GLY A 306 -20.40 -20.97 -15.66
C GLY A 306 -20.88 -19.52 -15.82
N PHE A 307 -19.95 -18.56 -15.85
CA PHE A 307 -20.26 -17.14 -16.12
C PHE A 307 -20.26 -16.80 -17.62
N ASP A 308 -19.75 -17.71 -18.45
CA ASP A 308 -19.71 -17.58 -19.92
C ASP A 308 -21.09 -17.33 -20.54
N LYS A 309 -22.16 -17.87 -19.94
CA LYS A 309 -23.53 -17.57 -20.36
C LYS A 309 -23.92 -16.09 -20.27
N PHE A 310 -23.29 -15.28 -19.42
CA PHE A 310 -23.57 -13.84 -19.33
C PHE A 310 -22.95 -13.05 -20.48
N ASP A 311 -22.09 -13.70 -21.26
CA ASP A 311 -21.50 -13.12 -22.46
C ASP A 311 -22.46 -13.21 -23.66
N LEU A 312 -23.48 -14.09 -23.57
CA LEU A 312 -24.51 -14.27 -24.58
C LEU A 312 -25.66 -13.26 -24.41
N PRO A 313 -26.38 -12.92 -25.50
CA PRO A 313 -27.62 -12.15 -25.43
C PRO A 313 -28.66 -12.85 -24.55
N LEU A 314 -29.52 -12.08 -23.88
CA LEU A 314 -30.56 -12.60 -22.96
C LEU A 314 -31.42 -13.73 -23.55
N THR A 315 -31.64 -13.74 -24.87
CA THR A 315 -32.41 -14.74 -25.60
C THR A 315 -31.74 -16.11 -25.69
N GLU A 316 -30.41 -16.17 -25.58
CA GLU A 316 -29.59 -17.37 -25.75
C GLU A 316 -29.00 -17.85 -24.41
N ARG A 317 -29.31 -17.17 -23.31
CA ARG A 317 -28.80 -17.53 -21.98
C ARG A 317 -29.49 -18.78 -21.46
N ASP A 318 -28.68 -19.71 -20.98
CA ASP A 318 -29.18 -20.83 -20.19
C ASP A 318 -29.68 -20.35 -18.82
N ASN A 319 -30.83 -20.87 -18.40
CA ASN A 319 -31.49 -20.58 -17.13
C ASN A 319 -30.93 -21.41 -15.96
N THR A 320 -29.89 -22.22 -16.18
CA THR A 320 -29.24 -22.99 -15.11
C THR A 320 -28.70 -22.05 -14.02
N PRO A 321 -29.04 -22.25 -12.73
CA PRO A 321 -28.58 -21.38 -11.66
C PRO A 321 -27.05 -21.50 -11.50
N VAL A 322 -26.40 -20.35 -11.31
CA VAL A 322 -24.95 -20.27 -11.08
C VAL A 322 -24.64 -20.88 -9.71
N ARG A 323 -23.77 -21.90 -9.66
CA ARG A 323 -23.35 -22.58 -8.41
C ARG A 323 -21.97 -22.12 -7.92
N ALA A 324 -21.59 -20.89 -8.21
CA ALA A 324 -20.34 -20.30 -7.75
C ALA A 324 -20.53 -19.66 -6.37
N SER A 325 -19.49 -19.65 -5.53
CA SER A 325 -19.57 -18.93 -4.26
C SER A 325 -19.55 -17.42 -4.48
N HIS A 326 -20.12 -16.67 -3.52
CA HIS A 326 -20.11 -15.21 -3.44
C HIS A 326 -18.79 -14.60 -3.96
N HIS A 327 -17.65 -15.03 -3.42
CA HIS A 327 -16.33 -14.49 -3.77
C HIS A 327 -15.97 -14.63 -5.27
N HIS A 328 -16.39 -15.72 -5.91
CA HIS A 328 -16.14 -15.93 -7.34
C HIS A 328 -17.03 -15.05 -8.20
N ILE A 329 -18.30 -14.88 -7.81
CA ILE A 329 -19.24 -13.98 -8.49
C ILE A 329 -18.71 -12.55 -8.45
N THR A 330 -18.34 -12.06 -7.26
CA THR A 330 -17.73 -10.73 -7.08
C THR A 330 -16.49 -10.53 -7.93
N THR A 331 -15.63 -11.55 -8.00
CA THR A 331 -14.42 -11.51 -8.83
C THR A 331 -14.76 -11.45 -10.32
N GLY A 332 -15.73 -12.23 -10.77
CA GLY A 332 -16.23 -12.20 -12.15
C GLY A 332 -16.78 -10.82 -12.52
N VAL A 333 -17.61 -10.23 -11.64
CA VAL A 333 -18.15 -8.86 -11.78
C VAL A 333 -17.02 -7.84 -11.88
N ALA A 334 -16.00 -7.94 -11.00
CA ALA A 334 -14.86 -7.05 -11.02
C ALA A 334 -14.06 -7.14 -12.33
N CYS A 335 -13.84 -8.36 -12.85
CA CYS A 335 -13.16 -8.56 -14.13
C CYS A 335 -13.96 -7.97 -15.29
N LEU A 336 -15.28 -8.22 -15.37
CA LEU A 336 -16.14 -7.68 -16.42
C LEU A 336 -16.15 -6.15 -16.44
N PHE A 337 -16.12 -5.50 -15.27
CA PHE A 337 -16.01 -4.04 -15.20
C PHE A 337 -14.68 -3.50 -15.70
N GLU A 338 -13.57 -4.19 -15.43
CA GLU A 338 -12.26 -3.76 -15.94
C GLU A 338 -12.15 -4.02 -17.46
N LEU A 339 -12.86 -5.02 -17.99
CA LEU A 339 -13.01 -5.27 -19.43
C LEU A 339 -14.08 -4.40 -20.11
N ASP A 340 -14.64 -3.42 -19.40
CA ASP A 340 -15.67 -2.52 -19.92
C ASP A 340 -16.99 -3.19 -20.37
N ARG A 341 -17.29 -4.40 -19.89
CA ARG A 341 -18.50 -5.20 -20.20
C ARG A 341 -19.61 -5.01 -19.15
N PHE A 342 -20.15 -3.79 -19.09
CA PHE A 342 -21.04 -3.35 -18.00
C PHE A 342 -22.36 -4.09 -17.91
N THR A 343 -22.98 -4.46 -19.03
CA THR A 343 -24.27 -5.17 -19.05
C THR A 343 -24.12 -6.55 -18.42
N SER A 344 -23.18 -7.35 -18.92
CA SER A 344 -22.83 -8.66 -18.35
C SER A 344 -22.41 -8.56 -16.89
N ALA A 345 -21.68 -7.52 -16.49
CA ALA A 345 -21.26 -7.31 -15.11
C ALA A 345 -22.46 -7.08 -14.17
N LEU A 346 -23.43 -6.27 -14.58
CA LEU A 346 -24.64 -6.01 -13.81
C LEU A 346 -25.53 -7.25 -13.74
N ASP A 347 -25.69 -7.98 -14.85
CA ASP A 347 -26.45 -9.23 -14.88
C ASP A 347 -25.86 -10.28 -13.95
N LEU A 348 -24.53 -10.46 -13.98
CA LEU A 348 -23.84 -11.35 -13.06
C LEU A 348 -23.96 -10.87 -11.60
N PHE A 349 -23.95 -9.55 -11.36
CA PHE A 349 -24.17 -9.03 -10.01
C PHE A 349 -25.59 -9.29 -9.49
N TYR A 350 -26.59 -9.25 -10.37
CA TYR A 350 -27.98 -9.55 -9.98
C TYR A 350 -28.16 -10.99 -9.47
N THR A 351 -27.31 -11.92 -9.89
CA THR A 351 -27.33 -13.30 -9.39
C THR A 351 -27.11 -13.41 -7.88
N LEU A 352 -26.40 -12.45 -7.25
CA LEU A 352 -26.25 -12.43 -5.78
C LEU A 352 -27.61 -12.28 -5.09
N PHE A 353 -28.48 -11.44 -5.63
CA PHE A 353 -29.84 -11.28 -5.11
C PHE A 353 -30.71 -12.52 -5.39
N GLU A 354 -30.55 -13.16 -6.56
CA GLU A 354 -31.26 -14.40 -6.89
C GLU A 354 -30.89 -15.56 -5.94
N LEU A 355 -29.63 -15.59 -5.50
CA LEU A 355 -29.12 -16.57 -4.54
C LEU A 355 -29.47 -16.25 -3.07
N ASN A 356 -30.18 -15.14 -2.81
CA ASN A 356 -30.43 -14.60 -1.48
C ASN A 356 -29.14 -14.32 -0.66
N GLU A 357 -28.02 -14.08 -1.35
CA GLU A 357 -26.76 -13.65 -0.73
C GLU A 357 -26.65 -12.12 -0.88
N PRO A 358 -26.97 -11.32 0.16
CA PRO A 358 -26.97 -9.87 0.02
C PRO A 358 -25.55 -9.37 -0.27
N PRO A 359 -25.37 -8.45 -1.24
CA PRO A 359 -24.08 -7.87 -1.54
C PRO A 359 -23.46 -7.23 -0.30
N ASP A 360 -22.17 -7.48 -0.10
CA ASP A 360 -21.42 -6.92 1.00
C ASP A 360 -20.86 -5.52 0.67
N THR A 361 -20.12 -4.93 1.62
CA THR A 361 -19.48 -3.62 1.40
C THR A 361 -18.42 -3.67 0.31
N TYR A 362 -17.77 -4.82 0.12
CA TYR A 362 -16.72 -4.99 -0.88
C TYR A 362 -17.31 -5.05 -2.30
N ASP A 363 -18.41 -5.76 -2.50
CA ASP A 363 -19.13 -5.81 -3.78
C ASP A 363 -19.61 -4.43 -4.22
N LEU A 364 -20.23 -3.70 -3.28
CA LEU A 364 -20.66 -2.32 -3.51
C LEU A 364 -19.45 -1.42 -3.80
N GLY A 365 -18.31 -1.64 -3.15
CA GLY A 365 -17.06 -0.95 -3.44
C GLY A 365 -16.62 -1.15 -4.90
N ILE A 366 -16.67 -2.39 -5.41
CA ILE A 366 -16.33 -2.71 -6.81
C ILE A 366 -17.26 -1.96 -7.76
N ILE A 367 -18.57 -2.09 -7.58
CA ILE A 367 -19.57 -1.48 -8.47
C ILE A 367 -19.51 0.04 -8.44
N LEU A 368 -19.42 0.63 -7.25
CA LEU A 368 -19.32 2.08 -7.12
C LEU A 368 -18.02 2.58 -7.75
N SER A 369 -16.91 1.85 -7.60
CA SER A 369 -15.64 2.23 -8.21
C SER A 369 -15.65 2.19 -9.73
N SER A 370 -16.36 1.23 -10.34
CA SER A 370 -16.48 1.11 -11.80
C SER A 370 -17.51 2.08 -12.35
N LEU A 371 -18.70 2.16 -11.76
CA LEU A 371 -19.76 3.08 -12.18
C LEU A 371 -19.35 4.53 -12.01
N ALA A 372 -18.68 4.90 -10.92
CA ALA A 372 -18.26 6.28 -10.69
C ALA A 372 -17.22 6.77 -11.70
N ARG A 373 -16.47 5.88 -12.38
CA ARG A 373 -15.58 6.29 -13.50
C ARG A 373 -16.37 6.80 -14.72
N ARG A 374 -17.59 6.28 -14.94
CA ARG A 374 -18.43 6.59 -16.11
C ARG A 374 -19.53 7.59 -15.78
N ASN A 375 -20.28 7.33 -14.72
CA ASN A 375 -21.42 8.12 -14.29
C ASN A 375 -21.50 8.17 -12.75
N THR A 376 -20.86 9.20 -12.20
CA THR A 376 -20.87 9.53 -10.77
C THR A 376 -22.27 9.80 -10.21
N GLY A 377 -23.19 10.31 -11.03
CA GLY A 377 -24.57 10.56 -10.60
C GLY A 377 -25.31 9.26 -10.28
N ARG A 378 -25.18 8.25 -11.17
CA ARG A 378 -25.74 6.91 -10.92
C ARG A 378 -25.07 6.22 -9.74
N ALA A 379 -23.76 6.36 -9.57
CA ALA A 379 -23.05 5.84 -8.40
C ALA A 379 -23.53 6.51 -7.10
N THR A 380 -23.76 7.82 -7.12
CA THR A 380 -24.33 8.58 -6.00
C THR A 380 -25.73 8.09 -5.66
N GLN A 381 -26.59 7.91 -6.66
CA GLN A 381 -27.94 7.36 -6.47
C GLN A 381 -27.92 5.97 -5.85
N ILE A 382 -27.01 5.09 -6.31
CA ILE A 382 -26.88 3.74 -5.74
C ILE A 382 -26.48 3.81 -4.26
N LEU A 383 -25.50 4.65 -3.92
CA LEU A 383 -24.99 4.78 -2.56
C LEU A 383 -26.02 5.38 -1.58
N LEU A 384 -26.77 6.39 -2.02
CA LEU A 384 -27.67 7.16 -1.16
C LEU A 384 -29.11 6.60 -1.11
N GLU A 385 -29.59 5.99 -2.19
CA GLU A 385 -31.00 5.60 -2.33
C GLU A 385 -31.15 4.08 -2.50
N VAL A 386 -30.48 3.49 -3.49
CA VAL A 386 -30.75 2.09 -3.89
C VAL A 386 -30.22 1.08 -2.87
N ALA A 387 -28.97 1.23 -2.42
CA ALA A 387 -28.36 0.28 -1.48
C ALA A 387 -29.05 0.31 -0.10
N PRO A 388 -29.34 1.48 0.51
CA PRO A 388 -30.11 1.53 1.75
C PRO A 388 -31.52 0.95 1.64
N ALA A 389 -32.17 1.07 0.48
CA ALA A 389 -33.53 0.56 0.27
C ALA A 389 -33.58 -0.95 0.03
N ARG A 390 -32.59 -1.52 -0.67
CA ARG A 390 -32.60 -2.93 -1.07
C ARG A 390 -31.82 -3.87 -0.15
N ILE A 391 -30.86 -3.35 0.62
CA ILE A 391 -30.01 -4.17 1.48
C ILE A 391 -30.36 -3.90 2.94
N PRO A 392 -31.03 -4.84 3.63
CA PRO A 392 -31.46 -4.63 5.00
C PRO A 392 -30.25 -4.43 5.91
N GLY A 393 -30.28 -3.37 6.72
CA GLY A 393 -29.18 -3.03 7.64
C GLY A 393 -27.96 -2.39 6.98
N PHE A 394 -27.99 -2.09 5.68
CA PHE A 394 -26.88 -1.42 5.01
C PHE A 394 -26.66 -0.01 5.57
N ARG A 395 -25.42 0.27 5.97
CA ARG A 395 -24.95 1.61 6.34
C ARG A 395 -23.74 1.94 5.50
N PRO A 396 -23.80 3.01 4.67
CA PRO A 396 -22.65 3.46 3.89
C PRO A 396 -21.41 3.66 4.77
N THR A 397 -20.29 3.02 4.41
CA THR A 397 -19.03 3.20 5.13
C THR A 397 -18.26 4.41 4.60
N PRO A 398 -17.33 5.01 5.39
CA PRO A 398 -16.50 6.12 4.92
C PRO A 398 -15.69 5.80 3.65
N HIS A 399 -15.36 4.52 3.47
CA HIS A 399 -14.66 4.03 2.29
C HIS A 399 -15.52 4.17 1.02
N LEU A 400 -16.81 3.81 1.06
CA LEU A 400 -17.71 3.92 -0.09
C LEU A 400 -17.91 5.38 -0.53
N TYR A 401 -18.06 6.31 0.41
CA TYR A 401 -18.10 7.74 0.11
C TYR A 401 -16.80 8.21 -0.54
N SER A 402 -15.66 7.78 0.01
CA SER A 402 -14.34 8.15 -0.49
C SER A 402 -14.12 7.72 -1.94
N ILE A 403 -14.64 6.55 -2.35
CA ILE A 403 -14.61 6.08 -3.74
C ILE A 403 -15.34 7.07 -4.66
N VAL A 404 -16.60 7.37 -4.37
CA VAL A 404 -17.44 8.20 -5.27
C VAL A 404 -16.95 9.65 -5.27
N ILE A 405 -16.66 10.23 -4.10
CA ILE A 405 -16.14 11.60 -3.99
C ILE A 405 -14.84 11.75 -4.79
N HIS A 406 -13.89 10.83 -4.63
CA HIS A 406 -12.63 10.91 -5.36
C HIS A 406 -12.81 10.87 -6.88
N GLN A 407 -13.74 10.06 -7.40
CA GLN A 407 -14.04 10.03 -8.84
C GLN A 407 -14.79 11.28 -9.30
N SER A 408 -15.76 11.78 -8.52
CA SER A 408 -16.45 13.05 -8.81
C SER A 408 -15.47 14.23 -8.91
N LEU A 409 -14.47 14.27 -8.01
CA LEU A 409 -13.40 15.26 -8.05
C LEU A 409 -12.53 15.15 -9.32
N LYS A 410 -12.21 13.92 -9.76
CA LYS A 410 -11.48 13.70 -11.02
C LYS A 410 -12.24 14.17 -12.25
N LEU A 411 -13.56 13.97 -12.27
CA LEU A 411 -14.46 14.42 -13.33
C LEU A 411 -14.88 15.89 -13.19
N ARG A 412 -14.34 16.63 -12.21
CA ARG A 412 -14.68 18.03 -11.90
C ARG A 412 -16.17 18.28 -11.58
N LYS A 413 -16.84 17.29 -11.03
CA LYS A 413 -18.23 17.39 -10.57
C LYS A 413 -18.27 17.76 -9.09
N MET A 414 -17.99 19.03 -8.80
CA MET A 414 -17.86 19.51 -7.42
C MET A 414 -19.18 19.46 -6.65
N ASP A 415 -20.31 19.75 -7.29
CA ASP A 415 -21.62 19.76 -6.62
C ASP A 415 -22.00 18.37 -6.09
N GLU A 416 -21.75 17.33 -6.88
CA GLU A 416 -21.96 15.93 -6.47
C GLU A 416 -21.02 15.55 -5.32
N ALA A 417 -19.75 15.97 -5.39
CA ALA A 417 -18.76 15.70 -4.35
C ALA A 417 -19.12 16.39 -3.02
N LEU A 418 -19.61 17.64 -3.08
CA LEU A 418 -20.10 18.40 -1.93
C LEU A 418 -21.31 17.72 -1.28
N ARG A 419 -22.32 17.37 -2.08
CA ARG A 419 -23.53 16.69 -1.60
C ARG A 419 -23.20 15.39 -0.88
N LEU A 420 -22.27 14.60 -1.43
CA LEU A 420 -21.81 13.36 -0.81
C LEU A 420 -21.04 13.60 0.50
N LEU A 421 -20.23 14.66 0.56
CA LEU A 421 -19.47 15.01 1.75
C LEU A 421 -20.38 15.48 2.89
N GLU A 422 -21.41 16.27 2.58
CA GLU A 422 -22.44 16.68 3.54
C GLU A 422 -23.27 15.49 4.03
N HIS A 423 -23.67 14.61 3.12
CA HIS A 423 -24.39 13.40 3.49
C HIS A 423 -23.54 12.47 4.38
N ALA A 424 -22.25 12.30 4.05
CA ALA A 424 -21.32 11.52 4.89
C ALA A 424 -21.22 12.09 6.31
N ARG A 425 -21.22 13.42 6.45
CA ARG A 425 -21.26 14.09 7.77
C ARG A 425 -22.56 13.80 8.51
N GLY A 426 -23.70 13.98 7.85
CA GLY A 426 -25.02 13.71 8.44
C GLY A 426 -25.21 12.26 8.87
N ALA A 427 -24.62 11.32 8.12
CA ALA A 427 -24.63 9.90 8.43
C ALA A 427 -23.67 9.48 9.57
N GLY A 428 -22.93 10.40 10.18
CA GLY A 428 -21.99 10.10 11.27
C GLY A 428 -20.74 9.33 10.83
N CYS A 429 -20.35 9.41 9.55
CA CYS A 429 -19.10 8.81 9.06
C CYS A 429 -17.90 9.65 9.52
N GLY A 430 -17.46 9.42 10.76
CA GLY A 430 -16.56 10.30 11.53
C GLY A 430 -15.15 10.54 10.99
N SER A 431 -14.69 9.82 9.96
CA SER A 431 -13.43 10.16 9.27
C SER A 431 -13.39 9.59 7.86
N LEU A 432 -13.60 10.47 6.87
CA LEU A 432 -13.28 10.16 5.47
C LEU A 432 -11.76 10.03 5.29
N ASP A 433 -11.33 9.38 4.20
CA ASP A 433 -9.91 9.28 3.87
C ASP A 433 -9.28 10.68 3.78
N PRO A 434 -8.21 10.97 4.56
CA PRO A 434 -7.51 12.25 4.52
C PRO A 434 -7.09 12.67 3.12
N LYS A 435 -6.75 11.71 2.25
CA LYS A 435 -6.36 11.98 0.87
C LYS A 435 -7.51 12.52 0.04
N VAL A 436 -8.73 12.04 0.26
CA VAL A 436 -9.92 12.50 -0.46
C VAL A 436 -10.27 13.91 -0.03
N LEU A 437 -10.21 14.21 1.27
CA LEU A 437 -10.41 15.57 1.80
C LEU A 437 -9.33 16.55 1.29
N ASP A 438 -8.06 16.14 1.25
CA ASP A 438 -6.98 16.96 0.66
C ASP A 438 -7.22 17.21 -0.83
N THR A 439 -7.65 16.19 -1.59
CA THR A 439 -7.99 16.32 -3.01
C THR A 439 -9.18 17.27 -3.21
N PHE A 440 -10.20 17.17 -2.36
CA PHE A 440 -11.35 18.06 -2.35
C PHE A 440 -10.91 19.52 -2.13
N ILE A 441 -10.09 19.78 -1.11
CA ILE A 441 -9.59 21.13 -0.82
C ILE A 441 -8.81 21.69 -2.01
N ARG A 442 -7.90 20.90 -2.61
CA ARG A 442 -7.16 21.35 -3.79
C ARG A 442 -8.07 21.68 -4.98
N ALA A 443 -9.10 20.88 -5.22
CA ALA A 443 -10.08 21.13 -6.28
C ALA A 443 -10.86 22.42 -6.00
N SER A 444 -11.38 22.60 -4.78
CA SER A 444 -12.09 23.82 -4.37
C SER A 444 -11.21 25.09 -4.50
N LEU A 445 -9.93 25.01 -4.13
CA LEU A 445 -8.99 26.13 -4.30
C LEU A 445 -8.75 26.48 -5.76
N LYS A 446 -8.73 25.48 -6.65
CA LYS A 446 -8.61 25.69 -8.09
C LYS A 446 -9.87 26.38 -8.62
N ASP A 447 -11.05 25.91 -8.25
CA ASP A 447 -12.32 26.49 -8.68
C ASP A 447 -12.50 27.93 -8.20
N ILE A 448 -12.08 28.25 -6.96
CA ILE A 448 -12.02 29.63 -6.45
C ILE A 448 -11.10 30.49 -7.32
N THR A 449 -9.93 29.97 -7.70
CA THR A 449 -8.95 30.69 -8.52
C THR A 449 -9.48 30.93 -9.94
N ASP A 450 -10.12 29.93 -10.54
CA ASP A 450 -10.71 30.00 -11.88
C ASP A 450 -11.94 30.92 -11.90
N SER A 451 -12.77 30.87 -10.85
CA SER A 451 -13.85 31.83 -10.60
C SER A 451 -13.32 33.25 -10.48
N TRP A 452 -12.24 33.49 -9.74
CA TRP A 452 -11.62 34.83 -9.60
C TRP A 452 -11.09 35.38 -10.93
N ARG A 453 -10.45 34.53 -11.74
CA ARG A 453 -9.95 34.93 -13.07
C ARG A 453 -11.09 35.34 -14.01
N ARG A 454 -12.21 34.62 -14.01
CA ARG A 454 -13.41 34.98 -14.79
C ARG A 454 -14.01 36.32 -14.37
N GLY A 455 -13.97 36.65 -13.08
CA GLY A 455 -14.47 37.92 -12.55
C GLY A 455 -13.50 39.11 -12.59
N SER A 456 -12.26 38.91 -13.10
CA SER A 456 -11.25 39.97 -13.14
C SER A 456 -11.37 40.83 -14.40
N ARG A 457 -10.96 42.11 -14.31
CA ARG A 457 -11.04 43.16 -15.36
C ARG A 457 -10.48 42.84 -16.76
N GLY A 458 -9.91 41.66 -16.98
CA GLY A 458 -9.37 41.19 -18.26
C GLY A 458 -10.13 40.00 -18.88
N SER A 459 -11.31 39.63 -18.38
CA SER A 459 -12.15 38.60 -19.00
C SER A 459 -13.03 39.19 -20.11
N ASN A 460 -13.20 38.45 -21.21
CA ASN A 460 -13.94 38.88 -22.41
C ASN A 460 -15.47 39.00 -22.21
N HIS A 461 -15.98 38.86 -20.98
CA HIS A 461 -17.40 38.97 -20.66
C HIS A 461 -17.60 40.02 -19.55
N PRO A 462 -18.23 41.18 -19.85
CA PRO A 462 -18.59 42.13 -18.82
C PRO A 462 -19.68 41.53 -17.92
N LEU A 463 -19.32 41.17 -16.69
CA LEU A 463 -20.24 40.68 -15.67
C LEU A 463 -20.99 41.85 -15.04
N THR A 464 -22.26 41.61 -14.70
CA THR A 464 -23.10 42.56 -13.94
C THR A 464 -22.67 42.63 -12.47
N SER A 465 -23.08 43.69 -11.78
CA SER A 465 -22.82 43.87 -10.34
C SER A 465 -23.38 42.72 -9.49
N ASP A 466 -24.54 42.19 -9.88
CA ASP A 466 -25.22 41.11 -9.15
C ASP A 466 -24.53 39.75 -9.36
N GLU A 467 -24.04 39.48 -10.57
CA GLU A 467 -23.22 38.29 -10.85
C GLU A 467 -21.91 38.31 -10.05
N LEU A 468 -21.26 39.48 -9.91
CA LEU A 468 -20.04 39.62 -9.12
C LEU A 468 -20.28 39.38 -7.62
N LYS A 469 -21.43 39.81 -7.09
CA LYS A 469 -21.83 39.52 -5.71
C LYS A 469 -22.07 38.03 -5.52
N MET A 470 -22.86 37.41 -6.39
CA MET A 470 -23.15 35.97 -6.34
C MET A 470 -21.87 35.12 -6.38
N MET A 471 -20.94 35.45 -7.28
CA MET A 471 -19.64 34.78 -7.36
C MET A 471 -18.79 34.97 -6.10
N THR A 472 -18.91 36.11 -5.42
CA THR A 472 -18.20 36.37 -4.16
C THR A 472 -18.75 35.52 -3.03
N ASP A 473 -20.08 35.40 -2.94
CA ASP A 473 -20.77 34.56 -1.95
C ASP A 473 -20.49 33.07 -2.17
N GLU A 474 -20.43 32.61 -3.43
CA GLU A 474 -20.01 31.24 -3.77
C GLU A 474 -18.57 30.94 -3.33
N ARG A 475 -17.64 31.89 -3.53
CA ARG A 475 -16.25 31.73 -3.08
C ARG A 475 -16.17 31.68 -1.56
N LEU A 476 -16.93 32.51 -0.85
CA LEU A 476 -16.99 32.49 0.61
C LEU A 476 -17.53 31.15 1.13
N ARG A 477 -18.61 30.64 0.55
CA ARG A 477 -19.13 29.29 0.84
C ARG A 477 -18.10 28.20 0.56
N SER A 478 -17.37 28.29 -0.55
CA SER A 478 -16.30 27.34 -0.87
C SER A 478 -15.18 27.35 0.17
N PHE A 479 -14.80 28.52 0.67
CA PHE A 479 -13.83 28.65 1.76
C PHE A 479 -14.34 28.10 3.10
N THR A 480 -15.63 28.27 3.43
CA THR A 480 -16.19 27.66 4.65
C THR A 480 -16.15 26.13 4.57
N HIS A 481 -16.47 25.54 3.41
CA HIS A 481 -16.34 24.09 3.20
C HIS A 481 -14.88 23.61 3.32
N ILE A 482 -13.91 24.40 2.85
CA ILE A 482 -12.48 24.12 3.02
C ILE A 482 -12.11 24.11 4.51
N LEU A 483 -12.52 25.13 5.28
CA LEU A 483 -12.27 25.20 6.71
C LEU A 483 -12.87 24.01 7.47
N ASP A 484 -14.09 23.61 7.15
CA ASP A 484 -14.69 22.44 7.78
C ASP A 484 -13.96 21.15 7.41
N SER A 485 -13.49 21.04 6.16
CA SER A 485 -12.67 19.89 5.72
C SER A 485 -11.33 19.85 6.46
N PHE A 486 -10.72 21.01 6.70
CA PHE A 486 -9.52 21.11 7.54
C PHE A 486 -9.81 20.69 8.98
N ARG A 487 -10.92 21.13 9.58
CA ARG A 487 -11.33 20.70 10.93
C ARG A 487 -11.48 19.19 11.04
N LEU A 488 -12.01 18.52 10.01
CA LEU A 488 -12.08 17.04 9.96
C LEU A 488 -10.72 16.37 9.82
N LEU A 489 -9.78 16.97 9.09
CA LEU A 489 -8.42 16.46 8.93
C LEU A 489 -7.60 16.57 10.23
N GLY A 490 -7.81 17.64 11.00
CA GLY A 490 -7.02 17.95 12.19
C GLY A 490 -5.52 17.92 11.89
N ARG A 491 -4.75 17.19 12.71
CA ARG A 491 -3.28 17.05 12.55
C ARG A 491 -2.85 16.28 11.29
N LYS A 492 -3.77 15.58 10.61
CA LYS A 492 -3.47 14.82 9.37
C LYS A 492 -3.49 15.71 8.12
N ALA A 493 -3.76 17.00 8.26
CA ALA A 493 -3.78 17.93 7.14
C ALA A 493 -2.39 18.14 6.53
N ASN A 494 -2.33 18.25 5.20
CA ASN A 494 -1.10 18.47 4.48
C ASN A 494 -0.70 19.95 4.53
N VAL A 495 0.44 20.27 5.16
CA VAL A 495 0.95 21.64 5.37
C VAL A 495 1.03 22.45 4.05
N PRO A 496 1.60 21.92 2.95
CA PRO A 496 1.52 22.54 1.63
C PRO A 496 0.12 22.95 1.16
N THR A 497 -0.91 22.14 1.44
CA THR A 497 -2.30 22.45 1.05
C THR A 497 -2.85 23.61 1.86
N VAL A 498 -2.55 23.64 3.17
CA VAL A 498 -2.93 24.76 4.06
C VAL A 498 -2.26 26.06 3.61
N ARG A 499 -0.96 26.02 3.29
CA ARG A 499 -0.24 27.18 2.74
C ARG A 499 -0.90 27.67 1.45
N ARG A 500 -1.21 26.75 0.54
CA ARG A 500 -1.84 27.10 -0.73
C ARG A 500 -3.21 27.74 -0.51
N ALA A 501 -3.99 27.27 0.48
CA ALA A 501 -5.26 27.87 0.82
C ALA A 501 -5.13 29.33 1.30
N ILE A 502 -4.13 29.60 2.17
CA ILE A 502 -3.81 30.95 2.63
C ILE A 502 -3.41 31.86 1.45
N GLU A 503 -2.51 31.38 0.58
CA GLU A 503 -2.08 32.13 -0.60
C GLU A 503 -3.25 32.49 -1.53
N VAL A 504 -4.14 31.54 -1.80
CA VAL A 504 -5.31 31.75 -2.67
C VAL A 504 -6.28 32.75 -2.01
N ALA A 505 -6.54 32.64 -0.71
CA ALA A 505 -7.38 33.58 0.01
C ALA A 505 -6.85 35.03 -0.06
N ILE A 506 -5.54 35.22 0.08
CA ILE A 506 -4.90 36.54 -0.08
C ILE A 506 -5.06 37.05 -1.53
N LYS A 507 -4.79 36.21 -2.53
CA LYS A 507 -4.89 36.57 -3.96
C LYS A 507 -6.31 37.00 -4.37
N VAL A 508 -7.32 36.35 -3.79
CA VAL A 508 -8.75 36.61 -4.04
C VAL A 508 -9.27 37.76 -3.15
N ARG A 509 -8.38 38.48 -2.45
CA ARG A 509 -8.68 39.61 -1.56
C ARG A 509 -9.58 39.25 -0.36
N GLN A 510 -9.59 37.99 0.06
CA GLN A 510 -10.32 37.48 1.22
C GLN A 510 -9.40 37.34 2.44
N ALA A 511 -8.89 38.46 2.95
CA ALA A 511 -7.89 38.48 4.02
C ALA A 511 -8.40 37.94 5.37
N ARG A 512 -9.70 38.13 5.68
CA ARG A 512 -10.34 37.54 6.88
C ARG A 512 -10.25 36.01 6.86
N MET A 513 -10.57 35.40 5.72
CA MET A 513 -10.50 33.96 5.54
C MET A 513 -9.06 33.42 5.60
N ALA A 514 -8.10 34.14 5.01
CA ALA A 514 -6.68 33.80 5.12
C ALA A 514 -6.20 33.77 6.58
N TRP A 515 -6.69 34.70 7.40
CA TRP A 515 -6.44 34.72 8.84
C TRP A 515 -7.09 33.52 9.54
N ASP A 516 -8.36 33.21 9.27
CA ASP A 516 -9.07 32.08 9.90
C ASP A 516 -8.39 30.73 9.62
N ILE A 517 -7.99 30.48 8.36
CA ILE A 517 -7.28 29.26 7.95
C ILE A 517 -5.94 29.13 8.68
N ARG A 518 -5.21 30.24 8.83
CA ARG A 518 -3.94 30.24 9.53
C ARG A 518 -4.12 29.97 11.02
N MET A 519 -5.04 30.68 11.69
CA MET A 519 -5.27 30.49 13.13
C MET A 519 -5.70 29.06 13.43
N TRP A 520 -6.52 28.45 12.58
CA TRP A 520 -6.82 27.03 12.67
C TRP A 520 -5.54 26.16 12.60
N GLY A 521 -4.67 26.38 11.63
CA GLY A 521 -3.43 25.61 11.49
C GLY A 521 -2.45 25.80 12.66
N GLU A 522 -2.42 26.99 13.25
CA GLU A 522 -1.63 27.30 14.45
C GLU A 522 -2.19 26.58 15.69
N ASN A 523 -3.51 26.62 15.89
CA ASN A 523 -4.17 25.91 16.99
C ASN A 523 -3.99 24.38 16.93
N VAL A 524 -3.94 23.81 15.72
CA VAL A 524 -3.70 22.37 15.52
C VAL A 524 -2.22 22.00 15.68
N GLY A 525 -1.31 22.99 15.65
CA GLY A 525 0.14 22.80 15.75
C GLY A 525 0.79 22.30 14.46
N LEU A 526 0.26 22.70 13.29
CA LEU A 526 0.77 22.27 11.98
C LEU A 526 2.04 23.03 11.56
N PHE A 527 2.16 24.30 11.94
CA PHE A 527 3.33 25.13 11.62
C PHE A 527 4.47 24.83 12.63
N GLY A 528 5.71 24.71 12.15
CA GLY A 528 6.88 24.30 12.94
C GLY A 528 7.19 22.79 12.92
N GLN A 529 6.32 21.95 12.36
CA GLN A 529 6.61 20.52 12.15
C GLN A 529 7.39 20.30 10.83
N LYS A 530 8.25 19.27 10.83
CA LYS A 530 8.87 18.76 9.61
C LYS A 530 7.81 18.09 8.73
N TYR A 531 7.69 18.51 7.48
CA TYR A 531 6.84 17.85 6.48
C TYR A 531 7.63 17.57 5.20
N THR A 532 7.21 16.53 4.48
CA THR A 532 7.78 16.17 3.18
C THR A 532 7.02 16.89 2.07
N SER A 533 7.70 17.71 1.27
CA SER A 533 7.13 18.25 0.04
C SER A 533 7.43 17.31 -1.14
N PHE A 534 6.43 17.04 -1.98
CA PHE A 534 6.62 16.42 -3.28
C PHE A 534 6.86 17.54 -4.31
N SER A 535 8.09 17.73 -4.76
CA SER A 535 8.33 18.50 -5.98
C SER A 535 7.90 17.65 -7.19
N GLY A 536 7.22 18.27 -8.15
CA GLY A 536 6.73 17.60 -9.36
C GLY A 536 7.81 17.04 -10.28
N ASP A 537 9.09 17.29 -9.98
CA ASP A 537 10.22 16.75 -10.71
C ASP A 537 10.92 15.66 -9.89
N ALA A 538 11.24 14.57 -10.58
CA ALA A 538 11.79 13.34 -10.04
C ALA A 538 13.02 13.56 -9.14
N LYS A 539 13.10 12.70 -8.11
CA LYS A 539 14.19 12.49 -7.12
C LYS A 539 14.16 13.35 -5.85
N GLY A 540 13.50 12.80 -4.82
CA GLY A 540 13.83 13.03 -3.41
C GLY A 540 12.72 13.70 -2.61
N THR A 541 12.29 13.06 -1.52
CA THR A 541 11.52 13.69 -0.45
C THR A 541 12.45 14.63 0.32
N LYS A 542 12.28 15.95 0.17
CA LYS A 542 12.98 16.93 1.00
C LYS A 542 12.14 17.22 2.25
N GLU A 543 12.72 17.03 3.43
CA GLU A 543 12.14 17.53 4.68
C GLU A 543 12.21 19.05 4.68
N GLN A 544 11.08 19.72 4.81
CA GLN A 544 10.98 21.16 4.98
C GLN A 544 10.30 21.47 6.31
N VAL A 545 10.71 22.58 6.93
CA VAL A 545 10.05 23.15 8.12
C VAL A 545 9.45 24.48 7.70
N ASP A 546 8.16 24.67 7.98
CA ASP A 546 7.50 25.96 7.75
C ASP A 546 7.36 26.67 9.10
N GLU A 547 8.17 27.70 9.31
CA GLU A 547 8.08 28.55 10.50
C GLU A 547 6.84 29.46 10.48
N GLY A 548 6.09 29.51 9.39
CA GLY A 548 4.84 30.28 9.27
C GLY A 548 5.02 31.80 9.27
N LYS A 549 6.24 32.34 9.33
CA LYS A 549 6.50 33.80 9.44
C LYS A 549 6.09 34.58 8.17
N SER A 550 6.36 34.04 6.99
CA SER A 550 6.10 34.71 5.70
C SER A 550 4.60 34.86 5.39
N SER A 551 3.79 33.85 5.70
CA SER A 551 2.34 33.90 5.56
C SER A 551 1.72 34.88 6.57
N ALA A 552 2.32 35.06 7.75
CA ALA A 552 1.83 35.99 8.78
C ALA A 552 1.93 37.44 8.31
N LEU A 553 3.12 37.80 7.81
CA LEU A 553 3.39 39.14 7.28
C LEU A 553 2.50 39.45 6.07
N SER A 554 2.27 38.46 5.20
CA SER A 554 1.40 38.62 4.03
C SER A 554 -0.05 38.86 4.44
N ILE A 555 -0.55 38.16 5.46
CA ILE A 555 -1.88 38.40 6.03
C ILE A 555 -1.95 39.78 6.70
N CYS A 556 -0.96 40.18 7.49
CA CYS A 556 -0.93 41.49 8.13
C CYS A 556 -1.01 42.64 7.11
N ARG A 557 -0.26 42.57 6.00
CA ARG A 557 -0.34 43.55 4.91
C ARG A 557 -1.74 43.59 4.29
N ALA A 558 -2.34 42.42 4.05
CA ALA A 558 -3.69 42.32 3.48
C ALA A 558 -4.77 42.88 4.42
N LEU A 559 -4.68 42.63 5.73
CA LEU A 559 -5.60 43.18 6.73
C LEU A 559 -5.48 44.70 6.85
N ARG A 560 -4.26 45.26 6.85
CA ARG A 560 -4.04 46.72 6.81
C ARG A 560 -4.69 47.37 5.59
N SER A 561 -4.60 46.71 4.42
CA SER A 561 -5.25 47.19 3.20
C SER A 561 -6.79 47.22 3.31
N LEU A 562 -7.40 46.27 4.03
CA LEU A 562 -8.84 46.31 4.30
C LEU A 562 -9.23 47.49 5.20
N HIS A 563 -8.45 47.77 6.23
CA HIS A 563 -8.67 48.90 7.12
C HIS A 563 -8.53 50.24 6.39
N GLN A 564 -7.50 50.41 5.57
CA GLN A 564 -7.31 51.61 4.73
C GLN A 564 -8.48 51.87 3.78
N ARG A 565 -9.21 50.82 3.37
CA ARG A 565 -10.41 50.91 2.53
C ARG A 565 -11.72 51.09 3.32
N GLY A 566 -11.64 51.20 4.65
CA GLY A 566 -12.81 51.34 5.53
C GLY A 566 -13.65 50.07 5.69
N LEU A 567 -13.15 48.90 5.28
CA LEU A 567 -13.89 47.62 5.34
C LEU A 567 -13.65 46.82 6.63
N MET A 568 -12.79 47.32 7.51
CA MET A 568 -12.40 46.69 8.78
C MET A 568 -12.17 47.74 9.85
N ASP A 569 -12.73 47.52 11.04
CA ASP A 569 -12.52 48.43 12.17
C ASP A 569 -11.09 48.32 12.73
N LYS A 570 -10.61 49.42 13.32
CA LYS A 570 -9.29 49.51 13.94
C LYS A 570 -9.15 48.49 15.07
N THR A 571 -10.20 48.28 15.87
CA THR A 571 -10.20 47.29 16.96
C THR A 571 -10.00 45.87 16.44
N GLU A 572 -10.82 45.46 15.45
CA GLU A 572 -10.73 44.16 14.78
C GLU A 572 -9.34 43.91 14.16
N LEU A 573 -8.75 44.92 13.53
CA LEU A 573 -7.40 44.84 12.96
C LEU A 573 -6.35 44.53 14.03
N TRP A 574 -6.35 45.28 15.13
CA TRP A 574 -5.35 45.12 16.19
C TRP A 574 -5.46 43.77 16.90
N ASP A 575 -6.67 43.27 17.13
CA ASP A 575 -6.89 41.96 17.74
C ASP A 575 -6.37 40.83 16.84
N LYS A 576 -6.71 40.87 15.55
CA LYS A 576 -6.23 39.89 14.56
C LYS A 576 -4.71 39.96 14.38
N MET A 577 -4.11 41.14 14.39
CA MET A 577 -2.65 41.31 14.28
C MET A 577 -1.91 40.81 15.52
N ARG A 578 -2.46 41.04 16.72
CA ARG A 578 -1.88 40.55 17.98
C ARG A 578 -1.87 39.02 18.02
N ALA A 579 -2.95 38.39 17.58
CA ALA A 579 -3.06 36.93 17.52
C ALA A 579 -2.04 36.25 16.59
N LEU A 580 -1.54 36.95 15.57
CA LEU A 580 -0.54 36.43 14.62
C LEU A 580 0.89 36.42 15.16
N GLY A 581 1.13 36.94 16.38
CA GLY A 581 2.46 36.97 16.99
C GLY A 581 3.49 37.84 16.27
N THR A 582 3.10 38.62 15.25
CA THR A 582 3.96 39.65 14.65
C THR A 582 4.08 40.79 15.64
N GLY A 583 5.03 40.66 16.56
CA GLY A 583 5.30 41.64 17.61
C GLY A 583 5.46 43.05 17.04
N THR A 584 5.04 43.98 17.86
CA THR A 584 5.15 45.45 17.82
C THR A 584 6.58 46.01 17.63
N LYS A 585 7.50 45.27 17.01
CA LYS A 585 8.92 45.63 16.81
C LYS A 585 9.27 46.22 15.43
N SER A 586 8.28 46.59 14.61
CA SER A 586 8.51 47.47 13.44
C SER A 586 7.90 48.87 13.62
N MET A 587 7.57 49.26 14.85
CA MET A 587 7.23 50.63 15.19
C MET A 587 8.43 51.27 15.88
N GLY A 588 9.33 51.77 15.06
CA GLY A 588 10.55 52.47 15.45
C GLY A 588 11.36 52.75 14.21
N GLU A 589 11.16 53.95 13.66
CA GLU A 589 11.95 54.61 12.62
C GLU A 589 11.68 54.21 11.16
N GLY A 590 11.74 55.25 10.33
CA GLY A 590 11.09 55.36 9.04
C GLY A 590 11.66 54.45 7.97
N VAL A 591 10.74 53.91 7.18
CA VAL A 591 11.00 53.64 5.77
C VAL A 591 9.86 54.30 5.03
N ASP A 592 10.18 55.40 4.35
CA ASP A 592 9.33 56.00 3.34
C ASP A 592 8.95 54.91 2.35
N ILE A 593 7.70 54.48 2.41
CA ILE A 593 7.07 53.80 1.28
C ILE A 593 6.63 54.94 0.37
N GLU A 594 7.31 55.07 -0.76
CA GLU A 594 6.92 55.99 -1.82
C GLU A 594 5.42 55.91 -2.06
N ASP A 595 4.86 57.09 -2.14
CA ASP A 595 3.45 57.40 -2.24
C ASP A 595 2.87 56.89 -3.57
N GLU A 596 2.44 55.63 -3.62
CA GLU A 596 1.57 55.12 -4.69
C GLU A 596 0.12 55.67 -4.58
N SER A 597 -0.12 56.77 -3.84
CA SER A 597 -1.38 57.51 -3.90
C SER A 597 -1.60 58.27 -5.22
N ARG A 598 -0.64 58.21 -6.17
CA ARG A 598 -0.86 58.64 -7.56
C ARG A 598 -1.34 57.51 -8.49
N VAL A 599 -2.33 56.73 -8.05
CA VAL A 599 -3.31 56.16 -8.99
C VAL A 599 -4.70 56.45 -8.42
N VAL A 600 -5.16 57.65 -8.73
CA VAL A 600 -6.52 58.12 -8.46
C VAL A 600 -7.53 57.10 -9.03
N PRO A 601 -8.62 56.78 -8.29
CA PRO A 601 -9.74 56.08 -8.89
C PRO A 601 -10.42 57.01 -9.89
N VAL A 602 -10.18 56.80 -11.19
CA VAL A 602 -11.00 57.43 -12.23
C VAL A 602 -12.34 56.70 -12.27
N SER A 603 -13.27 57.15 -11.44
CA SER A 603 -14.70 56.99 -11.67
C SER A 603 -15.45 58.26 -11.27
N LEU A 604 -15.98 58.93 -12.30
CA LEU A 604 -17.19 59.77 -12.31
C LEU A 604 -17.14 61.15 -11.64
N ARG A 605 -16.67 62.16 -12.41
CA ARG A 605 -17.29 63.48 -12.55
C ARG A 605 -16.67 64.27 -13.71
N SER A 606 -17.33 64.25 -14.87
CA SER A 606 -17.50 65.36 -15.84
C SER A 606 -17.83 64.84 -17.25
N GLN A 607 -19.03 64.29 -17.42
CA GLN A 607 -19.74 64.39 -18.70
C GLN A 607 -20.87 65.39 -18.52
N ALA A 608 -20.50 66.66 -18.52
CA ALA A 608 -21.35 67.80 -18.88
C ALA A 608 -20.39 68.99 -19.04
N GLU A 609 -20.59 69.75 -20.12
CA GLU A 609 -19.90 71.01 -20.45
C GLU A 609 -18.58 70.87 -21.22
N THR A 610 -18.70 70.60 -22.52
CA THR A 610 -18.02 71.35 -23.60
C THR A 610 -18.67 70.99 -24.94
N ALA A 611 -19.81 71.61 -25.20
CA ALA A 611 -20.31 71.90 -26.53
C ALA A 611 -20.78 73.36 -26.50
N LEU A 612 -19.84 74.27 -26.73
CA LEU A 612 -19.98 75.62 -27.27
C LEU A 612 -18.58 76.18 -27.55
#